data_AF-A0A7D8YIY9-F1
#
_entry.id   AF-A0A7D8YIY9-F1
#
_cell.length_a   1.000
_cell.length_b   1.000
_cell.length_c   1.000
_cell.angle_alpha   90.00
_cell.angle_beta   90.00
_cell.angle_gamma   90.00
#
_symmetry.space_group_name_H-M   'P 1'
#
loop_
_entity.id
_entity.type
_entity.pdbx_description
1 polymer ?
#
loop_
_entity_poly.entity_id
_entity_poly.type
_entity_poly.pdbx_seq_one_letter_code
_entity_poly.pdbx_strand_id
1 'polypeptide(L)'
;MPWLESLGGIAHAAEAGKEPRRLLLICLPLGIYRDSFIPKQSGTGYELTEYLAPLADLRDRFTIVSGLEHPGVGGGHASQPRIFTGIPSAERNRRSLDQYVAATLGQHTRFDSLALSAGDNNFGWTDGGSMVP
;
A
#
# COMPACT_ATOMS: atom_id res chain seq x y z
N MET A 1 3.00 -20.70 -38.55
CA MET A 1 3.95 -19.75 -37.94
C MET A 1 3.66 -19.71 -36.44
N PRO A 2 4.55 -20.24 -35.57
CA PRO A 2 4.32 -20.20 -34.14
C PRO A 2 4.45 -18.75 -33.65
N TRP A 3 3.40 -18.24 -33.03
CA TRP A 3 3.36 -16.92 -32.40
C TRP A 3 3.76 -17.06 -30.93
N LEU A 4 4.90 -16.48 -30.55
CA LEU A 4 5.15 -15.77 -29.27
C LEU A 4 4.61 -16.33 -27.92
N GLU A 5 4.47 -17.65 -27.77
CA GLU A 5 4.26 -18.32 -26.46
C GLU A 5 5.41 -18.07 -25.46
N SER A 6 6.58 -17.58 -25.93
CA SER A 6 7.79 -17.36 -25.11
C SER A 6 7.79 -16.08 -24.25
N LEU A 7 6.76 -15.24 -24.30
CA LEU A 7 6.60 -14.12 -23.36
C LEU A 7 5.63 -14.44 -22.20
N GLY A 8 5.25 -15.71 -22.03
CA GLY A 8 4.54 -16.25 -20.85
C GLY A 8 5.39 -16.28 -19.57
N GLY A 9 6.15 -15.22 -19.30
CA GLY A 9 6.94 -15.08 -18.08
C GLY A 9 6.06 -14.86 -16.86
N ILE A 10 6.03 -15.88 -15.99
CA ILE A 10 5.61 -15.84 -14.59
C ILE A 10 4.12 -15.48 -14.35
N ALA A 11 3.20 -16.01 -15.16
CA ALA A 11 1.81 -16.06 -14.70
C ALA A 11 1.65 -17.27 -13.78
N HIS A 12 1.61 -17.05 -12.47
CA HIS A 12 1.15 -18.08 -11.55
C HIS A 12 -0.30 -18.42 -11.91
N ALA A 13 -0.52 -19.63 -12.43
CA ALA A 13 -1.87 -20.12 -12.68
C ALA A 13 -2.63 -20.10 -11.36
N ALA A 14 -3.70 -19.29 -11.28
CA ALA A 14 -4.55 -19.26 -10.10
C ALA A 14 -5.10 -20.68 -9.85
N GLU A 15 -4.88 -21.19 -8.63
CA GLU A 15 -5.46 -22.46 -8.22
C GLU A 15 -6.98 -22.36 -8.31
N ALA A 16 -7.61 -23.27 -9.05
CA ALA A 16 -9.05 -23.21 -9.32
C ALA A 16 -9.85 -23.23 -8.00
N GLY A 17 -10.59 -22.15 -7.72
CA GLY A 17 -11.55 -22.09 -6.61
C GLY A 17 -11.22 -21.11 -5.47
N LYS A 18 -10.06 -20.44 -5.46
CA LYS A 18 -9.79 -19.36 -4.49
C LYS A 18 -9.49 -18.04 -5.20
N GLU A 19 -10.29 -17.01 -4.90
CA GLU A 19 -10.01 -15.66 -5.36
C GLU A 19 -8.71 -15.15 -4.70
N PRO A 20 -7.74 -14.65 -5.48
CA PRO A 20 -6.47 -14.23 -4.91
C PRO A 20 -6.63 -12.96 -4.08
N ARG A 21 -6.04 -12.98 -2.87
CA ARG A 21 -6.00 -11.83 -1.96
C ARG A 21 -4.98 -10.82 -2.47
N ARG A 22 -5.34 -9.54 -2.44
CA ARG A 22 -4.52 -8.43 -2.97
C ARG A 22 -4.38 -7.35 -1.90
N LEU A 23 -3.25 -6.63 -1.95
CA LEU A 23 -3.00 -5.44 -1.13
C LEU A 23 -2.79 -4.25 -2.06
N LEU A 24 -3.39 -3.11 -1.72
CA LEU A 24 -3.10 -1.82 -2.33
C LEU A 24 -2.62 -0.87 -1.24
N LEU A 25 -1.42 -0.33 -1.42
CA LEU A 25 -0.85 0.69 -0.55
C LEU A 25 -0.77 2.00 -1.31
N ILE A 26 -1.39 3.05 -0.75
CA ILE A 26 -1.39 4.40 -1.34
C ILE A 26 -0.75 5.33 -0.30
N CYS A 27 0.31 6.03 -0.72
CA CYS A 27 0.83 7.17 0.00
C CYS A 27 0.41 8.44 -0.74
N LEU A 28 -0.06 9.44 -0.01
CA LEU A 28 -0.34 10.77 -0.53
C LEU A 28 0.77 11.69 -0.01
N PRO A 29 1.79 12.01 -0.82
CA PRO A 29 2.87 12.91 -0.40
C PRO A 29 2.32 14.22 0.13
N LEU A 30 2.96 14.75 1.18
CA LEU A 30 2.51 15.95 1.92
C LEU A 30 1.19 15.81 2.70
N GLY A 31 0.48 14.69 2.52
CA GLY A 31 -0.77 14.39 3.21
C GLY A 31 -2.00 15.02 2.55
N ILE A 32 -3.11 14.99 3.28
CA ILE A 32 -4.40 15.55 2.89
C ILE A 32 -4.94 16.42 4.02
N TYR A 33 -5.88 17.31 3.73
CA TYR A 33 -6.52 18.11 4.76
C TYR A 33 -7.32 17.21 5.72
N ARG A 34 -6.83 17.10 6.95
CA ARG A 34 -7.27 16.08 7.93
C ARG A 34 -8.76 16.20 8.28
N ASP A 35 -9.27 17.42 8.45
CA ASP A 35 -10.64 17.65 8.91
C ASP A 35 -11.68 17.28 7.85
N SER A 36 -11.32 17.31 6.55
CA SER A 36 -12.18 16.82 5.46
C SER A 36 -12.07 15.30 5.22
N PHE A 37 -11.17 14.60 5.93
CA PHE A 37 -10.98 13.14 5.81
C PHE A 37 -11.41 12.36 7.06
N ILE A 38 -10.95 12.77 8.24
CA ILE A 38 -11.14 12.03 9.49
C ILE A 38 -12.51 12.34 10.09
N PRO A 39 -13.38 11.33 10.31
CA PRO A 39 -14.67 11.55 10.97
C PRO A 39 -14.52 12.06 12.41
N LYS A 40 -15.46 12.90 12.85
CA LYS A 40 -15.49 13.45 14.22
C LYS A 40 -15.89 12.42 15.28
N GLN A 41 -16.62 11.39 14.89
CA GLN A 41 -17.12 10.34 15.76
C GLN A 41 -16.44 9.01 15.42
N SER A 42 -16.27 8.15 16.42
CA SER A 42 -15.79 6.78 16.25
C SER A 42 -16.96 5.79 16.15
N GLY A 43 -16.66 4.53 15.84
CA GLY A 43 -17.65 3.46 15.67
C GLY A 43 -18.15 3.34 14.23
N THR A 44 -19.03 2.36 13.96
CA THR A 44 -19.47 2.06 12.59
C THR A 44 -20.44 3.10 12.00
N GLY A 45 -21.05 3.92 12.84
CA GLY A 45 -22.08 4.91 12.46
C GLY A 45 -21.61 6.35 12.26
N TYR A 46 -20.31 6.60 12.12
CA TYR A 46 -19.81 7.98 11.91
C TYR A 46 -20.37 8.61 10.62
N GLU A 47 -20.62 9.91 10.62
CA GLU A 47 -20.98 10.63 9.39
C GLU A 47 -19.81 10.67 8.40
N LEU A 48 -20.07 10.41 7.12
CA LEU A 48 -19.05 10.52 6.07
C LEU A 48 -18.56 11.96 5.95
N THR A 49 -17.25 12.13 5.90
CA THR A 49 -16.61 13.43 5.64
C THR A 49 -16.67 13.77 4.15
N GLU A 50 -16.37 15.03 3.81
CA GLU A 50 -16.38 15.53 2.43
C GLU A 50 -15.60 14.63 1.46
N TYR A 51 -14.39 14.19 1.83
CA TYR A 51 -13.57 13.34 0.96
C TYR A 51 -14.07 11.90 0.85
N LEU A 52 -14.93 11.46 1.78
CA LEU A 52 -15.52 10.12 1.78
C LEU A 52 -16.93 10.10 1.20
N ALA A 53 -17.55 11.26 0.96
CA ALA A 53 -18.89 11.35 0.36
C ALA A 53 -18.98 10.63 -1.00
N PRO A 54 -17.98 10.69 -1.91
CA PRO A 54 -18.01 9.91 -3.15
C PRO A 54 -17.97 8.38 -2.95
N LEU A 55 -17.62 7.90 -1.76
CA LEU A 55 -17.55 6.48 -1.41
C LEU A 55 -18.77 6.01 -0.60
N ALA A 56 -19.86 6.78 -0.60
CA ALA A 56 -21.06 6.47 0.19
C ALA A 56 -21.63 5.08 -0.09
N ASP A 57 -21.64 4.65 -1.36
CA ASP A 57 -22.13 3.32 -1.78
C ASP A 57 -21.23 2.17 -1.28
N LEU A 58 -20.04 2.48 -0.76
CA LEU A 58 -19.08 1.53 -0.20
C LEU A 58 -18.98 1.63 1.32
N ARG A 59 -19.93 2.30 2.00
CA ARG A 59 -19.85 2.60 3.42
C ARG A 59 -19.49 1.40 4.29
N ASP A 60 -20.13 0.25 4.05
CA ASP A 60 -19.91 -0.97 4.83
C ASP A 60 -18.70 -1.80 4.36
N ARG A 61 -17.90 -1.24 3.44
CA ARG A 61 -16.75 -1.89 2.79
C ARG A 61 -15.42 -1.25 3.15
N PHE A 62 -15.40 -0.21 3.97
CA PHE A 62 -14.16 0.39 4.47
C PHE A 62 -14.25 0.80 5.95
N THR A 63 -13.09 1.04 6.55
CA THR A 63 -12.97 1.55 7.91
C THR A 63 -11.87 2.59 7.93
N ILE A 64 -12.14 3.73 8.56
CA ILE A 64 -11.13 4.76 8.78
C ILE A 64 -10.46 4.50 10.13
N VAL A 65 -9.15 4.30 10.11
CA VAL A 65 -8.32 4.20 11.31
C VAL A 65 -7.51 5.48 11.42
N SER A 66 -7.57 6.14 12.57
CA SER A 66 -6.90 7.42 12.83
C SER A 66 -6.05 7.34 14.10
N GLY A 67 -5.12 8.28 14.26
CA GLY A 67 -4.21 8.31 15.41
C GLY A 67 -3.07 7.29 15.35
N LEU A 68 -2.78 6.75 14.16
CA LEU A 68 -1.63 5.88 13.93
C LEU A 68 -0.38 6.70 13.65
N GLU A 69 0.74 6.28 14.22
CA GLU A 69 2.07 6.79 13.93
C GLU A 69 3.09 5.65 13.98
N HIS A 70 4.25 5.84 13.33
CA HIS A 70 5.37 4.91 13.40
C HIS A 70 6.33 5.36 14.50
N PRO A 71 6.53 4.58 15.59
CA PRO A 71 7.44 4.95 16.66
C PRO A 71 8.87 5.15 16.15
N GLY A 72 9.51 6.25 16.55
CA GLY A 72 10.88 6.58 16.14
C GLY A 72 11.03 7.05 14.69
N VAL A 73 9.94 7.21 13.94
CA VAL A 73 9.95 7.81 12.59
C VAL A 73 9.66 9.31 12.71
N GLY A 74 10.69 10.13 12.49
CA GLY A 74 10.62 11.59 12.51
C GLY A 74 11.38 12.24 11.35
N GLY A 75 11.33 13.57 11.25
CA GLY A 75 11.99 14.33 10.17
C GLY A 75 11.05 14.90 9.09
N GLY A 76 9.74 14.93 9.35
CA GLY A 76 8.77 15.53 8.45
C GLY A 76 8.75 14.87 7.07
N HIS A 77 8.75 15.66 5.99
CA HIS A 77 8.71 15.12 4.63
C HIS A 77 9.87 14.17 4.29
N ALA A 78 11.03 14.30 4.93
CA ALA A 78 12.16 13.40 4.71
C ALA A 78 11.92 11.97 5.24
N SER A 79 10.91 11.77 6.10
CA SER A 79 10.57 10.45 6.65
C SER A 79 9.54 9.69 5.80
N GLN A 80 8.95 10.32 4.79
CA GLN A 80 7.91 9.73 3.95
C GLN A 80 8.26 8.37 3.33
N PRO A 81 9.52 8.09 2.90
CA PRO A 81 9.94 6.77 2.43
C PRO A 81 9.77 5.62 3.44
N ARG A 82 9.44 5.93 4.70
CA ARG A 82 9.29 4.96 5.80
C ARG A 82 7.86 4.55 6.06
N ILE A 83 6.88 5.13 5.35
CA ILE A 83 5.45 4.90 5.59
C ILE A 83 5.05 3.41 5.56
N PHE A 84 5.69 2.61 4.72
CA PHE A 84 5.44 1.18 4.61
C PHE A 84 6.54 0.29 5.23
N THR A 85 7.58 0.87 5.80
CA THR A 85 8.64 0.11 6.50
C THR A 85 8.48 0.20 8.02
N GLY A 86 8.04 1.36 8.54
CA GLY A 86 7.96 1.63 9.98
C GLY A 86 9.32 1.65 10.70
N ILE A 87 10.42 1.61 9.95
CA ILE A 87 11.78 1.58 10.52
C ILE A 87 12.14 2.97 11.07
N PRO A 88 12.63 3.08 12.32
CA PRO A 88 13.03 4.36 12.91
C PRO A 88 13.95 5.19 12.02
N SER A 89 13.84 6.52 12.08
CA SER A 89 14.60 7.43 11.21
C SER A 89 16.11 7.36 11.39
N ALA A 90 16.58 6.93 12.57
CA ALA A 90 17.99 6.70 12.86
C ALA A 90 18.56 5.45 12.16
N GLU A 91 17.70 4.60 11.59
CA GLU A 91 18.08 3.36 10.94
C GLU A 91 17.86 3.44 9.42
N ARG A 92 18.59 2.58 8.71
CA ARG A 92 18.43 2.40 7.27
C ARG A 92 17.16 1.59 6.98
N ASN A 93 16.36 2.04 6.02
CA ASN A 93 15.19 1.31 5.55
C ASN A 93 15.52 -0.12 5.12
N ARG A 94 14.53 -1.00 5.28
CA ARG A 94 14.55 -2.42 4.91
C ARG A 94 13.17 -2.81 4.39
N ARG A 95 12.94 -4.13 4.21
CA ARG A 95 11.70 -4.74 3.72
C ARG A 95 10.46 -3.92 4.08
N SER A 96 9.80 -3.38 3.06
CA SER A 96 8.51 -2.70 3.20
C SER A 96 7.35 -3.71 3.20
N LEU A 97 6.18 -3.26 3.64
CA LEU A 97 4.97 -4.09 3.76
C LEU A 97 4.54 -4.71 2.43
N ASP A 98 4.61 -3.96 1.33
CA ASP A 98 4.34 -4.49 -0.02
C ASP A 98 5.29 -5.64 -0.38
N GLN A 99 6.59 -5.51 -0.08
CA GLN A 99 7.56 -6.56 -0.35
C GLN A 99 7.38 -7.78 0.57
N TYR A 100 6.98 -7.55 1.82
CA TYR A 100 6.59 -8.65 2.73
C TYR A 100 5.38 -9.42 2.19
N VAL A 101 4.35 -8.71 1.73
CA VAL A 101 3.14 -9.32 1.17
C VAL A 101 3.43 -10.00 -0.17
N ALA A 102 4.24 -9.41 -1.04
CA ALA A 102 4.66 -10.02 -2.30
C ALA A 102 5.34 -11.38 -2.07
N ALA A 103 6.26 -11.46 -1.10
CA ALA A 103 6.94 -12.70 -0.75
C ALA A 103 6.01 -13.79 -0.18
N THR A 104 4.86 -13.42 0.38
CA THR A 104 3.95 -14.35 1.07
C THR A 104 2.74 -14.74 0.21
N LEU A 105 2.19 -13.78 -0.53
CA LEU A 105 0.92 -13.90 -1.27
C LEU A 105 1.06 -13.62 -2.77
N GLY A 106 2.17 -13.01 -3.19
CA GLY A 106 2.38 -12.56 -4.58
C GLY A 106 2.30 -13.70 -5.60
N GLN A 107 2.82 -14.88 -5.23
CA GLN A 107 2.78 -16.10 -6.06
C GLN A 107 1.36 -16.59 -6.41
N HIS A 108 0.31 -15.97 -5.87
CA HIS A 108 -1.09 -16.27 -6.19
C HIS A 108 -1.74 -15.19 -7.07
N THR A 109 -1.02 -14.11 -7.38
CA THR A 109 -1.46 -13.01 -8.25
C THR A 109 -0.68 -12.99 -9.55
N ARG A 110 -1.19 -12.28 -10.57
CA ARG A 110 -0.50 -12.15 -11.87
C ARG A 110 0.88 -11.48 -11.75
N PHE A 111 1.01 -10.55 -10.80
CA PHE A 111 2.25 -9.88 -10.47
C PHE A 111 2.44 -10.01 -8.97
N ASP A 112 3.63 -10.42 -8.51
CA ASP A 112 3.91 -10.54 -7.09
C ASP A 112 3.90 -9.17 -6.40
N SER A 113 4.38 -8.15 -7.12
CA SER A 113 4.37 -6.75 -6.72
C SER A 113 4.25 -5.86 -7.96
N LEU A 114 3.50 -4.77 -7.83
CA LEU A 114 3.39 -3.75 -8.86
C LEU A 114 3.50 -2.38 -8.18
N ALA A 115 4.65 -1.73 -8.37
CA ALA A 115 4.88 -0.38 -7.85
C ALA A 115 4.56 0.64 -8.95
N LEU A 116 3.73 1.62 -8.61
CA LEU A 116 3.29 2.69 -9.51
C LEU A 116 3.47 4.02 -8.78
N SER A 117 3.97 5.03 -9.50
CA SER A 117 4.03 6.40 -8.98
C SER A 117 3.73 7.41 -10.08
N ALA A 118 3.13 8.52 -9.67
CA ALA A 118 3.05 9.73 -10.48
C ALA A 118 4.23 10.64 -10.09
N GLY A 119 5.45 10.24 -10.47
CA GLY A 119 6.70 10.89 -10.07
C GLY A 119 7.66 9.91 -9.39
N ASP A 120 8.37 10.38 -8.36
CA ASP A 120 9.33 9.56 -7.61
C ASP A 120 8.63 8.40 -6.88
N ASN A 121 9.24 7.22 -6.92
CA ASN A 121 8.76 6.02 -6.24
C ASN A 121 9.76 5.59 -5.14
N ASN A 122 9.62 6.14 -3.93
CA ASN A 122 10.55 5.87 -2.83
C ASN A 122 9.90 5.16 -1.62
N PHE A 123 8.78 4.47 -1.83
CA PHE A 123 8.00 3.85 -0.75
C PHE A 123 8.21 2.33 -0.62
N GLY A 124 8.70 1.67 -1.67
CA GLY A 124 9.00 0.23 -1.68
C GLY A 124 10.48 -0.04 -1.39
N TRP A 125 10.77 -1.00 -0.52
CA TRP A 125 12.12 -1.33 -0.08
C TRP A 125 12.32 -2.84 0.03
N THR A 126 13.41 -3.32 -0.57
CA THR A 126 13.85 -4.73 -0.50
C THR A 126 14.45 -5.08 0.86
N ASP A 127 14.70 -6.37 1.11
CA ASP A 127 15.37 -6.86 2.33
C ASP A 127 16.76 -6.26 2.54
N GLY A 128 17.49 -6.11 1.43
CA GLY A 128 18.79 -5.44 1.39
C GLY A 128 18.70 -3.93 1.55
N GLY A 129 17.50 -3.36 1.71
CA GLY A 129 17.22 -1.94 1.86
C GLY A 129 17.55 -1.10 0.64
N SER A 130 17.54 -1.71 -0.55
CA SER A 130 17.49 -0.99 -1.82
C SER A 130 16.04 -0.67 -2.18
N MET A 131 15.80 0.46 -2.82
CA MET A 131 14.47 0.84 -3.29
C MET A 131 13.98 -0.12 -4.38
N VAL A 132 12.68 -0.40 -4.36
CA VAL A 132 11.98 -1.11 -5.43
C VAL A 132 11.77 -0.12 -6.59
N PRO A 133 12.04 -0.51 -7.86
CA PRO A 133 11.85 0.35 -9.02
C PRO A 133 10.41 0.87 -9.16
#